data_AF-A0A7L1VQI3-F1
#
_entry.id   AF-A0A7L1VQI3-F1
#
_cell.length_a   1.000
_cell.length_b   1.000
_cell.length_c   1.000
_cell.angle_alpha   90.00
_cell.angle_beta   90.00
_cell.angle_gamma   90.00
#
_symmetry.space_group_name_H-M   'P 1'
#
loop_
_entity.id
_entity.type
_entity.pdbx_description
1 polymer ?
#
loop_
_entity_poly.entity_id
_entity_poly.type
_entity_poly.pdbx_seq_one_letter_code
_entity_poly.pdbx_strand_id
1 'polypeptide(L)'
;TALPTGTESFGLFSCTVNGEEREQTHRAVFRFIPRHEDELELDVDDPILVELEEDDYWYRGYNMRTGERGIFPAFYAHEVVGATRDAVGRAR
;
A
#
# COMPACT_ATOMS: atom_id res chain seq x y z
N THR A 1 18.93 -26.38 -15.53
CA THR A 1 17.83 -26.03 -14.62
C THR A 1 17.75 -24.52 -14.58
N ALA A 2 16.74 -23.92 -15.20
CA ALA A 2 16.54 -22.47 -15.14
C ALA A 2 16.21 -22.11 -13.68
N LEU A 3 16.94 -21.16 -13.11
CA LEU A 3 16.58 -20.59 -11.82
C LEU A 3 15.20 -19.94 -11.98
N PRO A 4 14.28 -20.06 -11.01
CA PRO A 4 13.09 -19.24 -11.03
C PRO A 4 13.55 -17.77 -10.96
N THR A 5 13.36 -17.02 -12.03
CA THR A 5 13.37 -15.55 -12.01
C THR A 5 12.09 -15.08 -11.32
N GLY A 6 11.98 -15.43 -10.05
CA GLY A 6 11.06 -14.84 -9.12
C GLY A 6 11.94 -14.37 -7.99
N THR A 7 12.19 -13.07 -7.92
CA THR A 7 12.44 -12.47 -6.61
C THR A 7 11.17 -12.77 -5.84
N GLU A 8 11.15 -13.89 -5.11
CA GLU A 8 10.08 -14.20 -4.17
C GLU A 8 10.06 -13.02 -3.21
N SER A 9 9.04 -12.19 -3.36
CA SER A 9 8.78 -11.07 -2.47
C SER A 9 8.39 -11.66 -1.13
N PHE A 10 9.39 -12.08 -0.35
CA PHE A 10 9.24 -12.54 1.02
C PHE A 10 8.90 -11.31 1.89
N GLY A 11 7.72 -10.72 1.71
CA GLY A 11 7.21 -9.68 2.60
C GLY A 11 6.29 -8.61 2.00
N LEU A 12 6.06 -8.57 0.68
CA LEU A 12 5.14 -7.58 0.10
C LEU A 12 3.92 -8.27 -0.50
N PHE A 13 2.74 -7.78 -0.14
CA PHE A 13 1.51 -8.19 -0.77
C PHE A 13 1.42 -7.58 -2.17
N SER A 14 1.08 -8.39 -3.17
CA SER A 14 0.67 -7.91 -4.50
C SER A 14 -0.79 -8.26 -4.73
N CYS A 15 -1.51 -7.37 -5.42
CA CYS A 15 -2.89 -7.61 -5.82
C CYS A 15 -3.13 -7.09 -7.24
N THR A 16 -4.02 -7.76 -7.99
CA THR A 16 -4.47 -7.27 -9.29
C THR A 16 -5.60 -6.27 -9.10
N VAL A 17 -5.34 -5.02 -9.46
CA VAL A 17 -6.30 -3.92 -9.37
C VAL A 17 -6.60 -3.44 -10.79
N ASN A 18 -7.87 -3.51 -11.21
CA ASN A 18 -8.30 -3.14 -12.57
C ASN A 18 -7.56 -3.88 -13.71
N GLY A 19 -7.07 -5.10 -13.45
CA GLY A 19 -6.29 -5.88 -14.42
C GLY A 19 -4.79 -5.58 -14.44
N GLU A 20 -4.32 -4.67 -13.58
CA GLU A 20 -2.90 -4.36 -13.41
C GLU A 20 -2.39 -4.91 -12.07
N GLU A 21 -1.21 -5.52 -12.06
CA GLU A 21 -0.56 -5.93 -10.81
C GLU A 21 -0.05 -4.67 -10.09
N ARG A 22 -0.43 -4.55 -8.81
CA ARG A 22 0.00 -3.46 -7.93
C ARG A 22 0.63 -4.04 -6.69
N GLU A 23 1.70 -3.40 -6.23
CA GLU A 23 2.44 -3.78 -5.03
C GLU A 23 2.01 -2.94 -3.84
N GLN A 24 2.09 -3.53 -2.65
CA GLN A 24 1.90 -2.86 -1.38
C GLN A 24 2.85 -1.67 -1.26
N THR A 25 2.31 -0.49 -0.94
CA THR A 25 3.13 0.70 -0.66
C THR A 25 3.20 0.99 0.83
N HIS A 26 2.17 0.61 1.59
CA HIS A 26 2.08 0.89 3.01
C HIS A 26 1.56 -0.31 3.80
N ARG A 27 1.82 -0.29 5.11
CA ARG A 27 1.25 -1.21 6.08
C ARG A 27 0.54 -0.42 7.17
N ALA A 28 -0.71 -0.78 7.47
CA ALA A 28 -1.44 -0.18 8.57
C ALA A 28 -0.77 -0.51 9.91
N VAL A 29 -0.61 0.49 10.77
CA VAL A 29 -0.01 0.35 12.11
C VAL A 29 -1.02 0.51 13.25
N PHE A 30 -2.20 1.05 12.94
CA PHE A 30 -3.30 1.17 13.89
C PHE A 30 -4.61 0.74 13.24
N ARG A 31 -5.51 0.21 14.06
CA ARG A 31 -6.89 -0.04 13.64
C ARG A 31 -7.62 1.29 13.43
N PHE A 32 -8.33 1.41 12.31
CA PHE A 32 -9.19 2.55 12.00
C PHE A 32 -10.61 2.05 11.71
N ILE A 33 -11.58 2.57 12.47
CA ILE A 33 -13.00 2.21 12.35
C ILE A 33 -13.70 3.37 11.64
N PRO A 34 -14.21 3.17 10.40
CA PRO A 34 -14.90 4.21 9.65
C PRO A 34 -16.08 4.82 10.39
N ARG A 35 -16.21 6.15 10.27
CA ARG A 35 -17.34 6.96 10.75
C ARG A 35 -18.12 7.60 9.60
N HIS A 36 -17.50 7.72 8.43
CA HIS A 36 -18.10 8.25 7.21
C HIS A 36 -17.97 7.21 6.08
N GLU A 37 -18.85 7.31 5.07
CA GLU A 37 -18.96 6.32 3.99
C GLU A 37 -17.72 6.29 3.07
N ASP A 38 -16.95 7.37 3.05
CA ASP A 38 -15.72 7.50 2.27
C ASP A 38 -14.47 7.03 3.03
N GLU A 39 -14.58 6.73 4.32
CA GLU A 39 -13.46 6.27 5.15
C GLU A 39 -13.17 4.78 4.95
N LEU A 40 -11.89 4.43 4.86
CA LEU A 40 -11.40 3.06 4.65
C LEU A 40 -11.21 2.33 5.98
N GLU A 41 -11.79 1.14 6.17
CA GLU A 41 -11.48 0.32 7.34
C GLU A 41 -10.03 -0.20 7.29
N LEU A 42 -9.33 -0.13 8.44
CA LEU A 42 -7.99 -0.67 8.61
C LEU A 42 -7.94 -1.57 9.85
N ASP A 43 -7.33 -2.74 9.72
CA ASP A 43 -6.77 -3.50 10.84
C ASP A 43 -5.23 -3.41 10.84
N VAL A 44 -4.62 -3.69 12.00
CA VAL A 44 -3.16 -3.66 12.14
C VAL A 44 -2.52 -4.68 11.19
N ASP A 45 -1.43 -4.27 10.55
CA ASP A 45 -0.68 -5.01 9.53
C ASP A 45 -1.38 -5.19 8.18
N ASP A 46 -2.52 -4.51 7.95
CA ASP A 46 -3.18 -4.54 6.65
C ASP A 46 -2.27 -4.02 5.53
N PRO A 47 -2.20 -4.73 4.39
CA PRO A 47 -1.50 -4.25 3.22
C PRO A 47 -2.31 -3.20 2.48
N ILE A 48 -1.73 -2.01 2.35
CA ILE A 48 -2.37 -0.86 1.72
C ILE A 48 -1.60 -0.46 0.47
N LEU A 49 -2.34 -0.24 -0.62
CA LEU A 49 -1.89 0.55 -1.75
C LEU A 49 -2.40 1.97 -1.56
N VAL A 50 -1.54 2.89 -1.11
CA VAL A 50 -1.85 4.33 -1.16
C VAL A 50 -1.83 4.76 -2.62
N GLU A 51 -2.98 5.25 -3.10
CA GLU A 51 -3.19 5.71 -4.48
C GLU A 51 -2.95 7.23 -4.59
N LEU A 52 -3.23 8.00 -3.53
CA LEU A 52 -3.05 9.45 -3.49
C LEU A 52 -2.86 9.97 -2.05
N GLU A 53 -1.92 10.90 -1.88
CA GLU A 53 -1.84 11.75 -0.68
C GLU A 53 -2.76 12.96 -0.89
N GLU A 54 -3.82 13.06 -0.09
CA GLU A 54 -4.82 14.14 -0.15
C GLU A 54 -4.40 15.31 0.77
N ASP A 55 -5.23 16.35 0.84
CA ASP A 55 -5.05 17.46 1.78
C ASP A 55 -5.20 17.01 3.25
N ASP A 56 -4.75 17.86 4.19
CA ASP A 56 -4.93 17.67 5.64
C ASP A 56 -4.39 16.35 6.22
N TYR A 57 -3.35 15.78 5.61
CA TYR A 57 -2.69 14.53 6.05
C TYR A 57 -3.60 13.30 5.97
N TRP A 58 -4.41 13.22 4.92
CA TRP A 58 -5.19 12.03 4.58
C TRP A 58 -4.59 11.28 3.40
N TYR A 59 -4.73 9.96 3.42
CA TYR A 59 -4.43 9.09 2.30
C TYR A 59 -5.70 8.54 1.72
N ARG A 60 -5.79 8.54 0.39
CA ARG A 60 -6.70 7.70 -0.37
C ARG A 60 -5.98 6.41 -0.73
N GLY A 61 -6.55 5.29 -0.36
CA GLY A 61 -5.92 3.99 -0.60
C GLY A 61 -6.89 2.86 -0.85
N TYR A 62 -6.29 1.73 -1.20
CA TYR A 62 -6.93 0.45 -1.41
C TYR A 62 -6.41 -0.55 -0.37
N ASN A 63 -7.30 -1.06 0.47
CA ASN A 63 -6.96 -2.11 1.43
C ASN A 63 -6.93 -3.45 0.68
N MET A 64 -5.74 -4.00 0.48
CA MET A 64 -5.58 -5.23 -0.32
C MET A 64 -6.13 -6.48 0.39
N ARG A 65 -6.38 -6.43 1.71
CA ARG A 65 -7.06 -7.51 2.45
C ARG A 65 -8.56 -7.52 2.16
N THR A 66 -9.23 -6.36 2.26
CA THR A 66 -10.69 -6.27 2.09
C THR A 66 -11.11 -6.07 0.65
N GLY A 67 -10.23 -5.51 -0.17
CA GLY A 67 -10.52 -5.10 -1.54
C GLY A 67 -11.29 -3.78 -1.64
N GLU A 68 -11.35 -3.00 -0.57
CA GLU A 68 -12.11 -1.74 -0.50
C GLU A 68 -11.24 -0.50 -0.71
N ARG A 69 -11.89 0.61 -1.08
CA ARG A 69 -11.26 1.92 -1.24
C ARG A 69 -11.90 2.95 -0.32
N GLY A 70 -11.07 3.85 0.16
CA GLY A 70 -11.52 5.00 0.93
C GLY A 70 -10.35 5.85 1.37
N ILE A 71 -10.63 6.78 2.28
CA ILE A 71 -9.65 7.66 2.90
C ILE A 71 -9.36 7.25 4.35
N PHE A 72 -8.14 7.52 4.81
CA PHE A 72 -7.74 7.31 6.20
C PHE A 72 -6.62 8.30 6.59
N PRO A 73 -6.41 8.60 7.89
CA PRO A 73 -5.35 9.51 8.31
C PRO A 73 -3.96 8.93 8.01
N ALA A 74 -3.08 9.71 7.39
CA ALA A 74 -1.76 9.26 6.94
C ALA A 74 -0.92 8.58 8.04
N PHE A 75 -1.00 9.10 9.28
CA PHE A 75 -0.28 8.57 10.44
C PHE A 75 -0.71 7.14 10.86
N TYR A 76 -1.78 6.59 10.28
CA TYR A 76 -2.26 5.23 10.57
C TYR A 76 -1.55 4.16 9.74
N ALA A 77 -0.71 4.55 8.77
CA ALA A 77 0.08 3.62 7.99
C ALA A 77 1.55 4.03 7.97
N HIS A 78 2.43 3.06 7.75
CA HIS A 78 3.85 3.30 7.48
C HIS A 78 4.16 2.83 6.07
N GLU A 79 4.92 3.63 5.34
CA GLU A 79 5.47 3.22 4.05
C GLU A 79 6.28 1.94 4.23
N VAL A 80 6.05 0.96 3.36
CA VAL A 80 6.87 -0.24 3.29
C VAL A 80 7.76 -0.13 2.06
N VAL A 81 9.06 -0.34 2.26
CA VAL A 81 10.03 -0.29 1.17
C VAL A 81 9.88 -1.55 0.34
N GLY A 82 9.18 -1.43 -0.79
CA GLY A 82 9.08 -2.47 -1.81
C GLY A 82 9.61 -1.97 -3.14
N ALA A 83 10.87 -2.32 -3.46
CA ALA A 83 11.55 -2.35 -4.76
C ALA A 83 11.19 -1.31 -5.85
N THR A 84 10.57 -0.17 -5.56
CA THR A 84 10.56 0.98 -6.48
C THR A 84 11.90 1.69 -6.38
N ARG A 85 12.86 1.06 -7.05
CA ARG A 85 14.00 1.65 -7.74
C ARG A 85 15.11 2.14 -6.82
N ASP A 86 16.18 1.35 -6.79
CA ASP A 86 17.52 1.85 -7.07
C ASP A 86 17.49 2.74 -8.35
N ALA A 87 17.03 3.98 -8.22
CA ALA A 87 17.09 5.02 -9.25
C ALA A 87 17.44 6.38 -8.65
N VAL A 88 18.27 6.39 -7.60
CA VAL A 88 19.11 7.55 -7.28
C VAL A 88 20.50 7.30 -7.86
N GLY A 89 20.54 7.17 -9.19
CA GLY A 89 21.61 7.79 -9.96
C GLY A 89 21.38 9.30 -9.92
N ARG A 90 21.62 9.95 -8.78
CA ARG A 90 21.73 11.42 -8.72
C ARG A 90 22.98 11.75 -9.52
N ALA A 91 22.78 12.27 -10.73
CA ALA A 91 23.82 12.84 -11.56
C ALA A 91 24.73 13.74 -10.71
N ARG A 92 26.04 13.54 -10.85
CA ARG A 92 27.06 14.49 -10.42
C ARG A 92 27.11 15.66 -11.38
#